data_AF-A0A1G6IGG1-F1
#
_entry.id   AF-A0A1G6IGG1-F1
#
_cell.length_a   1.000
_cell.length_b   1.000
_cell.length_c   1.000
_cell.angle_alpha   90.00
_cell.angle_beta   90.00
_cell.angle_gamma   90.00
#
_symmetry.space_group_name_H-M   'P 1'
#
loop_
_entity.id
_entity.type
_entity.pdbx_description
1 polymer ?
#
loop_
_entity_poly.entity_id
_entity_poly.type
_entity_poly.pdbx_seq_one_letter_code
_entity_poly.pdbx_strand_id
1 'polypeptide(L)'
;MNKLKYSFLLINLISIISFSYEVFSNGEYFKIFLENKIKLSKEIKIVTYSMDDTLTNILVDKNHHIILDPSANRSKKDLNIQNVTAPNTGIQHEKFYIFDNKEVLFGTGNMTFSGILGDKNIYIFTEDKAITNIFLKEFDNLATQKYKKSLSKKIKDSELGSFEFHSTPNESIYKVIQKEIKNAKVNIDVFAFSLTDPFLVYELEKASSRGIEVNLYFDDWNEYYSDAVKNLKGINKYSYSDLHAKVLIIDNKRIILGSYNYTYKARNTNYELFTIIENKTISDIIKRFLIEED
;
A
#
# COMPACT_ATOMS: atom_id res chain seq x y z
N MET A 1 -13.26 39.47 56.04
CA MET A 1 -12.53 39.46 54.75
C MET A 1 -11.85 38.11 54.57
N ASN A 2 -12.35 37.28 53.65
CA ASN A 2 -11.61 36.34 52.80
C ASN A 2 -12.63 35.40 52.13
N LYS A 3 -13.04 35.77 50.91
CA LYS A 3 -13.82 34.91 50.03
C LYS A 3 -12.87 33.93 49.36
N LEU A 4 -12.96 32.64 49.68
CA LEU A 4 -12.37 31.58 48.87
C LEU A 4 -13.04 31.60 47.48
N LYS A 5 -12.27 31.93 46.44
CA LYS A 5 -12.64 31.67 45.05
C LYS A 5 -12.23 30.24 44.72
N TYR A 6 -13.20 29.34 44.65
CA TYR A 6 -13.01 28.05 43.99
C TYR A 6 -13.07 28.29 42.48
N SER A 7 -11.91 28.26 41.82
CA SER A 7 -11.84 28.16 40.36
C SER A 7 -12.18 26.72 39.97
N PHE A 8 -13.29 26.55 39.27
CA PHE A 8 -13.59 25.30 38.56
C PHE A 8 -12.59 25.16 37.41
N LEU A 9 -11.70 24.17 37.52
CA LEU A 9 -10.88 23.71 36.41
C LEU A 9 -11.79 22.88 35.49
N LEU A 10 -12.27 23.48 34.41
CA LEU A 10 -12.97 22.76 33.35
C LEU A 10 -11.90 21.93 32.60
N ILE A 11 -11.79 20.65 32.92
CA ILE A 11 -11.03 19.70 32.09
C ILE A 11 -11.88 19.47 30.84
N ASN A 12 -11.53 20.13 29.74
CA ASN A 12 -12.02 19.76 28.43
C ASN A 12 -11.46 18.37 28.08
N LEU A 13 -12.25 17.33 28.35
CA LEU A 13 -12.10 16.03 27.71
C LEU A 13 -12.42 16.25 26.23
N ILE A 14 -11.42 16.68 25.46
CA ILE A 14 -11.44 16.47 24.03
C ILE A 14 -11.43 14.95 23.88
N SER A 15 -12.57 14.37 23.52
CA SER A 15 -12.61 13.01 23.04
C SER A 15 -11.70 12.98 21.80
N ILE A 16 -10.47 12.53 21.99
CA ILE A 16 -9.61 12.17 20.87
C ILE A 16 -10.37 11.06 20.17
N ILE A 17 -10.95 11.39 19.01
CA ILE A 17 -11.51 10.38 18.11
C ILE A 17 -10.31 9.51 17.73
N SER A 18 -10.20 8.36 18.40
CA SER A 18 -9.22 7.34 18.04
C SER A 18 -9.88 6.54 16.92
N PHE A 19 -9.36 6.71 15.71
CA PHE A 19 -9.68 5.81 14.62
C PHE A 19 -8.95 4.48 14.88
N SER A 20 -9.58 3.38 14.50
CA SER A 20 -8.97 2.05 14.45
C SER A 20 -8.03 1.86 13.26
N TYR A 21 -7.57 2.95 12.65
CA TYR A 21 -6.61 2.94 11.56
C TYR A 21 -5.58 4.06 11.70
N GLU A 22 -4.40 3.81 11.12
CA GLU A 22 -3.30 4.76 11.04
C GLU A 22 -2.69 4.70 9.62
N VAL A 23 -2.21 5.84 9.13
CA VAL A 23 -1.55 5.96 7.81
C VAL A 23 -0.12 6.40 8.06
N PHE A 24 0.83 5.67 7.48
CA PHE A 24 2.26 5.94 7.64
C PHE A 24 2.94 6.14 6.29
N SER A 25 3.99 6.97 6.31
CA SER A 25 5.09 6.89 5.35
C SER A 25 6.26 6.10 5.93
N ASN A 26 7.31 5.87 5.14
CA ASN A 26 8.61 5.44 5.65
C ASN A 26 9.16 6.41 6.72
N GLY A 27 10.04 5.92 7.58
CA GLY A 27 10.74 6.72 8.59
C GLY A 27 10.79 6.07 9.96
N GLU A 28 11.50 6.71 10.89
CA GLU A 28 11.77 6.15 12.23
C GLU A 28 10.48 5.90 13.04
N TYR A 29 9.48 6.78 12.91
CA TYR A 29 8.19 6.59 13.59
C TYR A 29 7.50 5.29 13.13
N PHE A 30 7.47 5.04 11.82
CA PHE A 30 6.90 3.83 11.26
C PHE A 30 7.71 2.58 11.65
N LYS A 31 9.04 2.66 11.65
CA LYS A 31 9.90 1.59 12.15
C LYS A 31 9.60 1.25 13.61
N ILE A 32 9.53 2.25 14.49
CA ILE A 32 9.21 2.06 15.92
C ILE A 32 7.83 1.43 16.09
N PHE A 33 6.82 1.90 15.33
CA PHE A 33 5.49 1.31 15.31
C PHE A 33 5.53 -0.18 14.96
N LEU A 34 6.19 -0.54 13.86
CA LEU A 34 6.34 -1.92 13.41
C LEU A 34 7.06 -2.80 14.43
N GLU A 35 8.17 -2.32 14.97
CA GLU A 35 8.91 -3.04 16.01
C GLU A 35 8.05 -3.30 17.25
N ASN A 36 7.27 -2.30 17.68
CA ASN A 36 6.38 -2.44 18.83
C ASN A 36 5.25 -3.43 18.54
N LYS A 37 4.62 -3.37 17.36
CA LYS A 37 3.60 -4.36 16.95
C LYS A 37 4.17 -5.77 16.96
N ILE A 38 5.33 -5.99 16.33
CA ILE A 38 6.03 -7.29 16.33
C ILE A 38 6.33 -7.77 17.77
N LYS A 39 6.89 -6.90 18.62
CA LYS A 39 7.23 -7.23 20.01
C LYS A 39 6.01 -7.58 20.86
N LEU A 40 4.86 -6.97 20.62
CA LEU A 40 3.64 -7.19 21.41
C LEU A 40 2.81 -8.38 20.90
N SER A 41 2.89 -8.70 19.61
CA SER A 41 2.14 -9.81 19.03
C SER A 41 2.62 -11.18 19.51
N LYS A 42 1.65 -12.09 19.62
CA LYS A 42 1.87 -13.51 19.88
C LYS A 42 2.11 -14.28 18.59
N GLU A 43 1.40 -13.93 17.53
CA GLU A 43 1.53 -14.52 16.19
C GLU A 43 1.58 -13.42 15.13
N ILE A 44 2.48 -13.59 14.15
CA ILE A 44 2.66 -12.64 13.06
C ILE A 44 2.67 -13.38 11.73
N LYS A 45 1.81 -12.98 10.80
CA LYS A 45 1.82 -13.47 9.42
C LYS A 45 2.31 -12.35 8.52
N ILE A 46 3.30 -12.62 7.68
CA ILE A 46 3.92 -11.62 6.81
C ILE A 46 3.90 -12.13 5.39
N VAL A 47 3.46 -11.27 4.47
CA VAL A 47 3.62 -11.47 3.03
C VAL A 47 4.44 -10.30 2.53
N THR A 48 5.56 -10.57 1.86
CA THR A 48 6.41 -9.53 1.31
C THR A 48 7.18 -10.04 0.11
N TYR A 49 7.47 -9.17 -0.87
CA TYR A 49 8.31 -9.56 -2.00
C TYR A 49 9.75 -9.73 -1.58
N SER A 50 10.32 -8.70 -0.94
CA SER A 50 11.73 -8.67 -0.54
C SER A 50 11.86 -8.42 0.95
N MET A 51 12.90 -9.01 1.54
CA MET A 51 13.24 -8.79 2.93
C MET A 51 14.75 -8.70 3.15
N ASP A 52 15.16 -7.95 4.17
CA ASP A 52 16.52 -7.92 4.70
C ASP A 52 16.51 -7.98 6.24
N ASP A 53 17.65 -7.74 6.89
CA ASP A 53 17.78 -7.88 8.34
C ASP A 53 17.23 -6.70 9.18
N THR A 54 16.53 -5.74 8.56
CA THR A 54 15.97 -4.56 9.23
C THR A 54 14.99 -4.94 10.34
N LEU A 55 14.09 -5.90 10.09
CA LEU A 55 13.11 -6.38 11.08
C LEU A 55 13.29 -7.85 11.47
N THR A 56 14.05 -8.64 10.72
CA THR A 56 14.10 -10.09 10.96
C THR A 56 14.75 -10.46 12.28
N ASN A 57 15.67 -9.63 12.79
CA ASN A 57 16.28 -9.81 14.12
C ASN A 57 15.23 -9.96 15.24
N ILE A 58 14.14 -9.18 15.19
CA ILE A 58 13.09 -9.22 16.21
C ILE A 58 11.97 -10.23 15.90
N LEU A 59 12.01 -10.85 14.72
CA LEU A 59 11.05 -11.88 14.32
C LEU A 59 11.49 -13.28 14.74
N VAL A 60 12.80 -13.56 14.84
CA VAL A 60 13.35 -14.89 15.19
C VAL A 60 12.73 -15.44 16.49
N ASP A 61 12.52 -14.59 17.49
CA ASP A 61 11.96 -14.98 18.79
C ASP A 61 10.42 -14.99 18.85
N LYS A 62 9.76 -14.84 17.69
CA LYS A 62 8.30 -14.75 17.57
C LYS A 62 7.73 -15.95 16.83
N ASN A 63 6.49 -16.30 17.16
CA ASN A 63 5.73 -17.21 16.30
C ASN A 63 5.36 -16.45 15.01
N HIS A 64 6.08 -16.75 13.93
CA HIS A 64 5.93 -16.06 12.66
C HIS A 64 5.71 -17.04 11.51
N HIS A 65 4.96 -16.57 10.51
CA HIS A 65 4.76 -17.26 9.24
C HIS A 65 5.01 -16.27 8.12
N ILE A 66 6.06 -16.49 7.32
CA ILE A 66 6.44 -15.56 6.27
C ILE A 66 6.22 -16.20 4.91
N ILE A 67 5.53 -15.51 4.01
CA ILE A 67 5.44 -15.85 2.59
C ILE A 67 6.28 -14.82 1.82
N LEU A 68 7.20 -15.33 1.01
CA LEU A 68 8.14 -14.52 0.24
C LEU A 68 8.41 -15.14 -1.13
N ASP A 69 8.67 -14.31 -2.14
CA ASP A 69 9.34 -14.76 -3.35
C ASP A 69 10.83 -15.13 -3.07
N PRO A 70 11.26 -16.36 -3.35
CA PRO A 70 12.62 -16.82 -3.05
C PRO A 70 13.72 -16.00 -3.74
N SER A 71 13.43 -15.33 -4.87
CA SER A 71 14.42 -14.51 -5.59
C SER A 71 14.85 -13.25 -4.82
N ALA A 72 14.07 -12.85 -3.82
CA ALA A 72 14.21 -11.57 -3.14
C ALA A 72 14.46 -11.69 -1.62
N ASN A 73 14.82 -12.88 -1.13
CA ASN A 73 15.32 -13.04 0.23
C ASN A 73 16.76 -12.49 0.34
N ARG A 74 16.99 -11.55 1.25
CA ARG A 74 18.33 -11.05 1.62
C ARG A 74 18.62 -11.21 3.11
N SER A 75 17.70 -11.79 3.88
CA SER A 75 17.93 -12.03 5.29
C SER A 75 18.88 -13.20 5.51
N LYS A 76 19.69 -13.11 6.56
CA LYS A 76 20.60 -14.19 7.00
C LYS A 76 20.08 -14.94 8.22
N LYS A 77 18.84 -14.67 8.64
CA LYS A 77 18.23 -15.25 9.84
C LYS A 77 17.52 -16.56 9.53
N ASP A 78 17.50 -17.44 10.51
CA ASP A 78 16.72 -18.66 10.48
C ASP A 78 15.26 -18.32 10.80
N LEU A 79 14.41 -18.35 9.76
CA LEU A 79 13.02 -17.91 9.81
C LEU A 79 12.14 -18.96 9.15
N ASN A 80 10.90 -19.08 9.63
CA ASN A 80 9.88 -19.91 9.02
C ASN A 80 9.33 -19.25 7.75
N ILE A 81 10.03 -19.46 6.63
CA ILE A 81 9.70 -18.88 5.33
C ILE A 81 9.10 -19.95 4.42
N GLN A 82 7.90 -19.66 3.93
CA GLN A 82 7.29 -20.34 2.80
C GLN A 82 7.61 -19.58 1.51
N ASN A 83 8.34 -20.23 0.62
CA ASN A 83 8.64 -19.68 -0.70
C ASN A 83 7.44 -19.83 -1.64
N VAL A 84 6.97 -18.72 -2.20
CA VAL A 84 5.87 -18.68 -3.18
C VAL A 84 6.31 -17.85 -4.39
N THR A 85 6.14 -18.41 -5.58
CA THR A 85 6.46 -17.72 -6.85
C THR A 85 5.26 -17.79 -7.78
N ALA A 86 5.05 -16.73 -8.57
CA ALA A 86 4.00 -16.70 -9.56
C ALA A 86 4.41 -17.46 -10.84
N PRO A 87 3.45 -17.96 -11.66
CA PRO A 87 3.78 -18.71 -12.85
C PRO A 87 4.44 -17.82 -13.92
N ASN A 88 5.02 -18.44 -14.95
CA ASN A 88 5.51 -17.78 -16.17
C ASN A 88 6.45 -16.59 -15.91
N THR A 89 7.48 -16.79 -15.08
CA THR A 89 8.47 -15.75 -14.66
C THR A 89 7.91 -14.58 -13.85
N GLY A 90 6.65 -14.68 -13.41
CA GLY A 90 6.08 -13.77 -12.43
C GLY A 90 6.67 -14.01 -11.04
N ILE A 91 6.48 -13.02 -10.17
CA ILE A 91 6.90 -13.07 -8.77
C ILE A 91 5.70 -12.96 -7.82
N GLN A 92 5.85 -13.42 -6.59
CA GLN A 92 4.97 -12.97 -5.51
C GLN A 92 5.36 -11.55 -5.13
N HIS A 93 4.47 -10.57 -5.28
CA HIS A 93 4.80 -9.15 -5.09
C HIS A 93 3.97 -8.43 -4.02
N GLU A 94 2.99 -9.10 -3.42
CA GLU A 94 2.14 -8.54 -2.37
C GLU A 94 2.93 -8.22 -1.09
N LYS A 95 2.51 -7.16 -0.38
CA LYS A 95 3.12 -6.72 0.89
C LYS A 95 2.06 -6.42 1.93
N PHE A 96 1.97 -7.25 2.97
CA PHE A 96 1.13 -7.00 4.13
C PHE A 96 1.57 -7.81 5.36
N TYR A 97 1.15 -7.36 6.53
CA TYR A 97 1.41 -7.97 7.83
C TYR A 97 0.08 -8.16 8.54
N ILE A 98 -0.12 -9.30 9.19
CA ILE A 98 -1.27 -9.57 10.04
C ILE A 98 -0.76 -9.88 11.43
N PHE A 99 -1.28 -9.16 12.42
CA PHE A 99 -0.92 -9.27 13.82
C PHE A 99 -2.04 -9.95 14.59
N ASP A 100 -1.74 -11.07 15.24
CA ASP A 100 -2.65 -11.85 16.09
C ASP A 100 -4.00 -12.20 15.44
N ASN A 101 -4.04 -12.26 14.10
CA ASN A 101 -5.25 -12.46 13.28
C ASN A 101 -6.36 -11.41 13.53
N LYS A 102 -6.00 -10.22 14.03
CA LYS A 102 -6.95 -9.16 14.41
C LYS A 102 -6.72 -7.86 13.66
N GLU A 103 -5.47 -7.58 13.33
CA GLU A 103 -5.05 -6.31 12.76
C GLU A 103 -4.24 -6.57 11.50
N VAL A 104 -4.30 -5.64 10.55
CA VAL A 104 -3.56 -5.74 9.30
C VAL A 104 -2.85 -4.42 9.00
N LEU A 105 -1.60 -4.52 8.56
CA LEU A 105 -0.85 -3.45 7.92
C LEU A 105 -0.61 -3.83 6.45
N PHE A 106 -0.99 -2.98 5.51
CA PHE A 106 -0.78 -3.21 4.08
C PHE A 106 -0.27 -1.93 3.40
N GLY A 107 0.43 -2.06 2.27
CA GLY A 107 1.02 -0.89 1.64
C GLY A 107 1.83 -1.17 0.38
N THR A 108 2.66 -0.20 0.01
CA THR A 108 3.43 -0.20 -1.25
C THR A 108 4.86 -0.74 -1.09
N GLY A 109 5.38 -0.75 0.14
CA GLY A 109 6.79 -1.03 0.43
C GLY A 109 7.07 -2.43 0.95
N ASN A 110 8.31 -2.88 0.75
CA ASN A 110 8.80 -4.19 1.15
C ASN A 110 9.29 -4.21 2.60
N MET A 111 9.60 -5.41 3.14
CA MET A 111 10.18 -5.59 4.47
C MET A 111 11.71 -5.40 4.45
N THR A 112 12.15 -4.26 3.92
CA THR A 112 13.58 -3.92 3.72
C THR A 112 13.89 -2.57 4.31
N PHE A 113 15.17 -2.25 4.48
CA PHE A 113 15.63 -0.93 4.92
C PHE A 113 15.05 0.19 4.06
N SER A 114 15.16 0.12 2.72
CA SER A 114 14.63 1.20 1.87
C SER A 114 13.11 1.29 1.96
N GLY A 115 12.39 0.16 2.01
CA GLY A 115 10.94 0.16 2.24
C GLY A 115 10.51 0.86 3.53
N ILE A 116 11.19 0.58 4.65
CA ILE A 116 10.76 1.04 5.99
C ILE A 116 11.31 2.42 6.34
N LEU A 117 12.55 2.73 5.95
CA LEU A 117 13.27 3.96 6.33
C LEU A 117 13.64 4.83 5.14
N GLY A 118 13.93 4.25 3.97
CA GLY A 118 14.50 4.97 2.84
C GLY A 118 13.48 5.64 1.92
N ASP A 119 12.89 4.87 1.02
CA ASP A 119 12.07 5.37 -0.08
C ASP A 119 10.64 5.68 0.39
N LYS A 120 10.04 6.72 -0.20
CA LYS A 120 8.65 7.13 0.00
C LYS A 120 7.70 6.00 -0.34
N ASN A 121 7.09 5.42 0.68
CA ASN A 121 6.10 4.35 0.61
C ASN A 121 4.89 4.71 1.47
N ILE A 122 3.74 4.14 1.15
CA ILE A 122 2.52 4.32 1.96
C ILE A 122 2.11 3.01 2.60
N TYR A 123 1.74 3.10 3.87
CA TYR A 123 1.22 2.00 4.66
C TYR A 123 -0.06 2.41 5.37
N ILE A 124 -1.02 1.49 5.43
CA ILE A 124 -2.26 1.65 6.19
C ILE A 124 -2.35 0.50 7.17
N PHE A 125 -2.43 0.85 8.45
CA PHE A 125 -2.75 -0.06 9.54
C PHE A 125 -4.25 0.03 9.85
N THR A 126 -4.90 -1.09 10.13
CA THR A 126 -6.26 -1.09 10.66
C THR A 126 -6.57 -2.32 11.54
N GLU A 127 -7.46 -2.13 12.51
CA GLU A 127 -8.03 -3.17 13.37
C GLU A 127 -9.44 -3.60 12.91
N ASP A 128 -9.91 -3.11 11.76
CA ASP A 128 -11.20 -3.49 11.19
C ASP A 128 -11.24 -4.99 10.89
N LYS A 129 -12.06 -5.72 11.65
CA LYS A 129 -12.17 -7.18 11.54
C LYS A 129 -12.59 -7.65 10.15
N ALA A 130 -13.44 -6.91 9.45
CA ALA A 130 -13.89 -7.29 8.12
C ALA A 130 -12.75 -7.18 7.10
N ILE A 131 -11.92 -6.14 7.23
CA ILE A 131 -10.72 -5.95 6.41
C ILE A 131 -9.66 -7.00 6.76
N THR A 132 -9.34 -7.19 8.04
CA THR A 132 -8.38 -8.22 8.49
C THR A 132 -8.76 -9.61 7.98
N ASN A 133 -10.05 -9.98 8.01
CA ASN A 133 -10.52 -11.27 7.51
C ASN A 133 -10.30 -11.45 5.99
N ILE A 134 -10.30 -10.38 5.20
CA ILE A 134 -9.96 -10.44 3.77
C ILE A 134 -8.48 -10.80 3.59
N PHE A 135 -7.59 -10.13 4.33
CA PHE A 135 -6.15 -10.40 4.27
C PHE A 135 -5.77 -11.77 4.83
N LEU A 136 -6.44 -12.25 5.89
CA LEU A 136 -6.28 -13.62 6.38
C LEU A 136 -6.61 -14.64 5.28
N LYS A 137 -7.70 -14.41 4.56
CA LYS A 137 -8.08 -15.27 3.43
C LYS A 137 -7.06 -15.22 2.30
N GLU A 138 -6.49 -14.05 1.99
CA GLU A 138 -5.44 -13.96 0.98
C GLU A 138 -4.14 -14.67 1.44
N PHE A 139 -3.78 -14.53 2.71
CA PHE A 139 -2.67 -15.28 3.29
C PHE A 139 -2.88 -16.80 3.11
N ASP A 140 -4.07 -17.31 3.43
CA ASP A 140 -4.41 -18.73 3.25
C ASP A 140 -4.40 -19.15 1.76
N ASN A 141 -4.84 -18.28 0.84
CA ASN A 141 -4.77 -18.53 -0.61
C ASN A 141 -3.32 -18.71 -1.06
N LEU A 142 -2.42 -17.83 -0.63
CA LEU A 142 -0.99 -17.90 -0.92
C LEU A 142 -0.34 -19.12 -0.26
N ALA A 143 -0.65 -19.37 1.01
CA ALA A 143 -0.07 -20.45 1.81
C ALA A 143 -0.44 -21.83 1.25
N THR A 144 -1.68 -22.01 0.81
CA THR A 144 -2.13 -23.32 0.32
C THR A 144 -1.74 -23.60 -1.12
N GLN A 145 -1.41 -22.58 -1.92
CA GLN A 145 -1.16 -22.65 -3.37
C GLN A 145 -2.25 -23.39 -4.18
N LYS A 146 -3.36 -23.78 -3.56
CA LYS A 146 -4.32 -24.77 -4.09
C LYS A 146 -5.43 -24.15 -4.92
N TYR A 147 -5.68 -22.84 -4.79
CA TYR A 147 -6.81 -22.19 -5.44
C TYR A 147 -6.49 -20.73 -5.74
N LYS A 148 -5.80 -20.46 -6.84
CA LYS A 148 -5.60 -19.08 -7.25
C LYS A 148 -6.81 -18.48 -7.96
N LYS A 149 -7.94 -18.51 -7.26
CA LYS A 149 -9.10 -17.69 -7.57
C LYS A 149 -8.79 -16.29 -7.05
N SER A 150 -8.84 -15.30 -7.93
CA SER A 150 -8.76 -13.88 -7.56
C SER A 150 -9.70 -13.59 -6.40
N LEU A 151 -9.23 -12.87 -5.38
CA LEU A 151 -10.10 -12.37 -4.32
C LEU A 151 -10.50 -10.94 -4.67
N SER A 152 -11.81 -10.71 -4.79
CA SER A 152 -12.38 -9.37 -4.87
C SER A 152 -13.47 -9.23 -3.82
N LYS A 153 -13.34 -8.21 -2.96
CA LYS A 153 -14.26 -7.95 -1.85
C LYS A 153 -14.48 -6.46 -1.68
N LYS A 154 -15.71 -6.08 -1.32
CA LYS A 154 -16.12 -4.71 -1.05
C LYS A 154 -16.79 -4.61 0.31
N ILE A 155 -16.40 -3.62 1.08
CA ILE A 155 -16.96 -3.22 2.37
C ILE A 155 -17.38 -1.77 2.22
N LYS A 156 -18.64 -1.44 2.55
CA LYS A 156 -19.15 -0.07 2.43
C LYS A 156 -18.95 0.76 3.69
N ASP A 157 -19.01 0.11 4.85
CA ASP A 157 -19.06 0.75 6.16
C ASP A 157 -17.86 0.29 7.02
N SER A 158 -16.67 0.81 6.69
CA SER A 158 -15.48 0.69 7.53
C SER A 158 -15.03 2.07 8.01
N GLU A 159 -14.21 2.15 9.05
CA GLU A 159 -13.64 3.43 9.49
C GLU A 159 -12.68 4.02 8.45
N LEU A 160 -12.14 3.19 7.55
CA LEU A 160 -11.38 3.63 6.38
C LEU A 160 -12.29 4.21 5.28
N GLY A 161 -13.61 4.09 5.36
CA GLY A 161 -14.58 4.46 4.32
C GLY A 161 -15.04 3.26 3.49
N SER A 162 -15.47 3.49 2.25
CA SER A 162 -15.71 2.37 1.31
C SER A 162 -14.37 1.74 0.95
N PHE A 163 -14.24 0.45 1.21
CA PHE A 163 -13.02 -0.33 0.98
C PHE A 163 -13.28 -1.44 -0.04
N GLU A 164 -12.40 -1.58 -1.02
CA GLU A 164 -12.38 -2.70 -1.96
C GLU A 164 -11.00 -3.35 -1.95
N PHE A 165 -10.92 -4.66 -2.02
CA PHE A 165 -9.69 -5.43 -2.12
C PHE A 165 -9.69 -6.23 -3.41
N HIS A 166 -8.55 -6.29 -4.10
CA HIS A 166 -8.35 -7.06 -5.33
C HIS A 166 -6.97 -7.73 -5.33
N SER A 167 -6.90 -9.04 -5.59
CA SER A 167 -5.65 -9.81 -5.79
C SER A 167 -5.65 -10.61 -7.11
N THR A 168 -4.47 -10.82 -7.73
CA THR A 168 -4.31 -11.57 -9.01
C THR A 168 -4.35 -13.11 -8.80
N PRO A 169 -4.38 -14.01 -9.83
CA PRO A 169 -3.66 -13.98 -11.11
C PRO A 169 -4.51 -13.75 -12.39
N ASN A 170 -5.81 -13.41 -12.35
CA ASN A 170 -6.65 -13.43 -13.58
C ASN A 170 -7.23 -12.08 -14.09
N GLU A 171 -7.20 -11.94 -15.43
CA GLU A 171 -7.72 -11.05 -16.49
C GLU A 171 -8.27 -9.62 -16.29
N SER A 172 -8.53 -9.13 -15.08
CA SER A 172 -9.35 -7.90 -14.97
C SER A 172 -8.93 -6.89 -13.91
N ILE A 173 -7.82 -7.10 -13.19
CA ILE A 173 -7.41 -6.11 -12.19
C ILE A 173 -7.01 -4.77 -12.84
N TYR A 174 -6.41 -4.82 -14.04
CA TYR A 174 -6.22 -3.64 -14.87
C TYR A 174 -7.54 -3.01 -15.31
N LYS A 175 -8.59 -3.80 -15.62
CA LYS A 175 -9.91 -3.25 -15.97
C LYS A 175 -10.57 -2.52 -14.81
N VAL A 176 -10.28 -2.91 -13.56
CA VAL A 176 -10.71 -2.17 -12.37
C VAL A 176 -10.02 -0.80 -12.37
N ILE A 177 -8.70 -0.74 -12.47
CA ILE A 177 -7.95 0.52 -12.54
C ILE A 177 -8.41 1.39 -13.72
N GLN A 178 -8.56 0.81 -14.91
CA GLN A 178 -9.08 1.48 -16.11
C GLN A 178 -10.47 2.05 -15.89
N LYS A 179 -11.37 1.31 -15.23
CA LYS A 179 -12.72 1.79 -14.91
C LYS A 179 -12.68 2.99 -13.98
N GLU A 180 -11.81 2.98 -12.98
CA GLU A 180 -11.63 4.10 -12.06
C GLU A 180 -11.13 5.36 -12.81
N ILE A 181 -10.09 5.22 -13.65
CA ILE A 181 -9.56 6.32 -14.49
C ILE A 181 -10.62 6.85 -15.47
N LYS A 182 -11.41 5.97 -16.09
CA LYS A 182 -12.47 6.36 -17.02
C LYS A 182 -13.57 7.17 -16.33
N ASN A 183 -13.85 6.87 -15.06
CA ASN A 183 -14.92 7.51 -14.31
C ASN A 183 -14.51 8.82 -13.63
N ALA A 184 -13.21 9.13 -13.55
CA ALA A 184 -12.68 10.37 -12.99
C ALA A 184 -13.39 11.62 -13.53
N LYS A 185 -13.61 12.60 -12.64
CA LYS A 185 -14.38 13.83 -12.89
C LYS A 185 -13.60 15.11 -12.62
N VAL A 186 -12.59 15.07 -11.76
CA VAL A 186 -11.85 16.24 -11.29
C VAL A 186 -10.37 16.09 -11.62
N ASN A 187 -9.70 15.12 -11.01
CA ASN A 187 -8.26 14.95 -11.16
C ASN A 187 -7.82 13.49 -10.97
N ILE A 188 -6.62 13.18 -11.45
CA ILE A 188 -5.92 11.92 -11.24
C ILE A 188 -4.47 12.23 -10.88
N ASP A 189 -4.07 11.91 -9.64
CA ASP A 189 -2.67 11.94 -9.24
C ASP A 189 -2.12 10.52 -9.25
N VAL A 190 -1.02 10.32 -9.97
CA VAL A 190 -0.35 9.04 -10.16
C VAL A 190 1.01 9.09 -9.49
N PHE A 191 1.23 8.21 -8.51
CA PHE A 191 2.52 8.01 -7.86
C PHE A 191 3.08 6.66 -8.31
N ALA A 192 4.17 6.68 -9.07
CA ALA A 192 4.67 5.53 -9.78
C ALA A 192 6.16 5.28 -9.53
N PHE A 193 6.47 4.23 -8.77
CA PHE A 193 7.82 3.68 -8.77
C PHE A 193 8.21 3.14 -10.15
N SER A 194 7.34 2.36 -10.79
CA SER A 194 7.57 1.82 -12.13
C SER A 194 6.34 2.02 -13.01
N LEU A 195 6.50 2.81 -14.08
CA LEU A 195 5.48 3.04 -15.10
C LEU A 195 6.04 2.70 -16.47
N THR A 196 5.77 1.48 -16.95
CA THR A 196 6.17 1.00 -18.28
C THR A 196 5.01 0.43 -19.09
N ASP A 197 3.81 0.30 -18.51
CA ASP A 197 2.64 -0.24 -19.21
C ASP A 197 1.98 0.82 -20.11
N PRO A 198 2.06 0.68 -21.45
CA PRO A 198 1.51 1.68 -22.37
C PRO A 198 -0.01 1.78 -22.31
N PHE A 199 -0.71 0.72 -21.87
CA PHE A 199 -2.16 0.78 -21.74
C PHE A 199 -2.61 1.71 -20.61
N LEU A 200 -1.86 1.76 -19.49
CA LEU A 200 -2.19 2.71 -18.43
C LEU A 200 -1.96 4.14 -18.89
N VAL A 201 -0.82 4.39 -19.55
CA VAL A 201 -0.50 5.69 -20.17
C VAL A 201 -1.62 6.15 -21.09
N TYR A 202 -2.08 5.28 -21.98
CA TYR A 202 -3.17 5.59 -22.91
C TYR A 202 -4.47 6.00 -22.20
N GLU A 203 -4.83 5.36 -21.09
CA GLU A 203 -6.03 5.71 -20.32
C GLU A 203 -5.87 7.05 -19.58
N LEU A 204 -4.66 7.37 -19.12
CA LEU A 204 -4.34 8.66 -18.52
C LEU A 204 -4.37 9.80 -19.54
N GLU A 205 -3.80 9.61 -20.73
CA GLU A 205 -3.87 10.58 -21.83
C GLU A 205 -5.32 10.81 -22.27
N LYS A 206 -6.14 9.75 -22.32
CA LYS A 206 -7.58 9.88 -22.55
C LYS A 206 -8.30 10.64 -21.45
N ALA A 207 -7.87 10.54 -20.19
CA ALA A 207 -8.45 11.32 -19.11
C ALA A 207 -8.11 12.80 -19.28
N SER A 208 -6.84 13.10 -19.55
CA SER A 208 -6.38 14.45 -19.87
C SER A 208 -7.13 15.05 -21.07
N SER A 209 -7.33 14.29 -22.15
CA SER A 209 -8.06 14.77 -23.34
C SER A 209 -9.55 15.05 -23.07
N ARG A 210 -10.11 14.54 -21.97
CA ARG A 210 -11.47 14.87 -21.50
C ARG A 210 -11.51 16.12 -20.60
N GLY A 211 -10.37 16.75 -20.35
CA GLY A 211 -10.23 17.91 -19.47
C GLY A 211 -10.03 17.56 -17.99
N ILE A 212 -9.71 16.30 -17.66
CA ILE A 212 -9.36 15.89 -16.30
C ILE A 212 -7.91 16.29 -16.04
N GLU A 213 -7.62 16.93 -14.92
CA GLU A 213 -6.24 17.22 -14.52
C GLU A 213 -5.50 15.92 -14.18
N VAL A 214 -4.37 15.66 -14.83
CA VAL A 214 -3.57 14.46 -14.58
C VAL A 214 -2.15 14.87 -14.20
N ASN A 215 -1.74 14.47 -13.01
CA ASN A 215 -0.41 14.69 -12.45
C ASN A 215 0.30 13.34 -12.28
N LEU A 216 1.51 13.22 -12.80
CA LEU A 216 2.37 12.05 -12.66
C LEU A 216 3.59 12.42 -11.80
N TYR A 217 3.64 11.83 -10.61
CA TYR A 217 4.78 11.79 -9.70
C TYR A 217 5.47 10.44 -9.89
N PHE A 218 6.75 10.42 -10.23
CA PHE A 218 7.42 9.18 -10.57
C PHE A 218 8.89 9.16 -10.12
N ASP A 219 9.42 7.95 -9.97
CA ASP A 219 10.83 7.75 -9.63
C ASP A 219 11.73 8.01 -10.86
N ASP A 220 12.83 8.74 -10.68
CA ASP A 220 13.61 9.36 -11.76
C ASP A 220 14.16 8.37 -12.79
N TRP A 221 14.39 7.11 -12.44
CA TRP A 221 14.82 6.10 -13.40
C TRP A 221 13.82 5.92 -14.55
N ASN A 222 12.53 6.21 -14.35
CA ASN A 222 11.55 6.12 -15.43
C ASN A 222 11.85 7.13 -16.56
N GLU A 223 12.45 8.28 -16.27
CA GLU A 223 12.89 9.24 -17.31
C GLU A 223 13.91 8.62 -18.27
N TYR A 224 14.77 7.74 -17.74
CA TYR A 224 15.85 7.14 -18.50
C TYR A 224 15.41 5.85 -19.21
N TYR A 225 14.53 5.06 -18.60
CA TYR A 225 14.25 3.69 -19.04
C TYR A 225 12.80 3.43 -19.48
N SER A 226 11.87 4.37 -19.27
CA SER A 226 10.47 4.19 -19.68
C SER A 226 10.10 5.06 -20.87
N ASP A 227 9.96 4.43 -22.04
CA ASP A 227 9.37 5.08 -23.22
C ASP A 227 7.92 5.51 -22.97
N ALA A 228 7.23 4.83 -22.06
CA ALA A 228 5.88 5.19 -21.64
C ALA A 228 5.90 6.59 -21.03
N VAL A 229 6.84 6.88 -20.11
CA VAL A 229 6.96 8.20 -19.44
C VAL A 229 7.57 9.27 -20.36
N LYS A 230 8.57 8.91 -21.18
CA LYS A 230 9.22 9.86 -22.11
C LYS A 230 8.24 10.45 -23.12
N ASN A 231 7.33 9.63 -23.65
CA ASN A 231 6.43 10.02 -24.72
C ASN A 231 5.07 10.55 -24.25
N LEU A 232 4.85 10.68 -22.94
CA LEU A 232 3.59 11.17 -22.35
C LEU A 232 3.22 12.57 -22.83
N LYS A 233 1.93 12.76 -23.14
CA LYS A 233 1.36 14.05 -23.54
C LYS A 233 0.18 14.46 -22.68
N GLY A 234 0.06 15.77 -22.43
CA GLY A 234 -1.08 16.34 -21.70
C GLY A 234 -1.11 16.01 -20.21
N ILE A 235 -0.01 15.52 -19.64
CA ILE A 235 0.11 15.15 -18.22
C ILE A 235 1.23 15.98 -17.60
N ASN A 236 1.00 16.54 -16.41
CA ASN A 236 2.02 17.22 -15.63
C ASN A 236 2.97 16.18 -15.01
N LYS A 237 4.28 16.41 -15.07
CA LYS A 237 5.30 15.44 -14.66
C LYS A 237 6.18 16.00 -13.54
N TYR A 238 6.37 15.19 -12.50
CA TYR A 238 7.18 15.50 -11.32
C TYR A 238 8.06 14.29 -11.00
N SER A 239 9.38 14.47 -11.07
CA SER A 239 10.36 13.39 -10.85
C SER A 239 10.95 13.48 -9.45
N TYR A 240 11.16 12.33 -8.82
CA TYR A 240 11.75 12.18 -7.48
C TYR A 240 12.80 11.07 -7.50
N SER A 241 13.84 11.14 -6.68
CA SER A 241 14.87 10.09 -6.60
C SER A 241 14.59 9.03 -5.53
N ASP A 242 13.52 9.21 -4.75
CA ASP A 242 13.17 8.39 -3.59
C ASP A 242 11.71 7.90 -3.60
N LEU A 243 11.01 7.94 -4.73
CA LEU A 243 9.59 7.61 -4.80
C LEU A 243 9.36 6.13 -5.11
N HIS A 244 9.07 5.31 -4.10
CA HIS A 244 8.73 3.90 -4.29
C HIS A 244 7.21 3.61 -4.22
N ALA A 245 6.37 4.63 -4.01
CA ALA A 245 4.92 4.48 -3.92
C ALA A 245 4.26 4.04 -5.24
N LYS A 246 3.12 3.36 -5.11
CA LYS A 246 2.29 2.82 -6.20
C LYS A 246 0.85 3.17 -5.91
N VAL A 247 0.53 4.45 -6.09
CA VAL A 247 -0.74 5.04 -5.63
C VAL A 247 -1.40 5.79 -6.77
N LEU A 248 -2.71 5.58 -6.97
CA LEU A 248 -3.57 6.46 -7.75
C LEU A 248 -4.53 7.17 -6.80
N ILE A 249 -4.64 8.49 -6.90
CA ILE A 249 -5.69 9.25 -6.22
C ILE A 249 -6.58 9.88 -7.28
N ILE A 250 -7.85 9.51 -7.26
CA ILE A 250 -8.86 9.96 -8.21
C ILE A 250 -9.88 10.82 -7.48
N ASP A 251 -10.20 11.96 -8.08
CA ASP A 251 -11.16 12.95 -7.57
C ASP A 251 -10.92 13.35 -6.11
N ASN A 252 -9.65 13.41 -5.71
CA ASN A 252 -9.17 13.76 -4.35
C ASN A 252 -9.68 12.88 -3.20
N LYS A 253 -10.26 11.71 -3.48
CA LYS A 253 -10.85 10.87 -2.42
C LYS A 253 -10.75 9.38 -2.67
N ARG A 254 -10.62 8.95 -3.93
CA ARG A 254 -10.67 7.53 -4.31
C ARG A 254 -9.24 7.05 -4.56
N ILE A 255 -8.72 6.31 -3.60
CA ILE A 255 -7.31 5.95 -3.48
C ILE A 255 -7.16 4.50 -3.91
N ILE A 256 -6.32 4.23 -4.90
CA ILE A 256 -5.89 2.89 -5.27
C ILE A 256 -4.45 2.74 -4.81
N LEU A 257 -4.15 1.81 -3.91
CA LEU A 257 -2.79 1.56 -3.42
C LEU A 257 -2.54 0.08 -3.18
N GLY A 258 -1.28 -0.34 -3.28
CA GLY A 258 -0.88 -1.71 -3.01
C GLY A 258 0.48 -2.03 -3.62
N SER A 259 0.69 -3.29 -3.98
CA SER A 259 1.95 -3.74 -4.56
C SER A 259 2.06 -3.48 -6.07
N TYR A 260 0.95 -3.21 -6.74
CA TYR A 260 0.85 -3.19 -8.20
C TYR A 260 1.70 -2.09 -8.84
N ASN A 261 2.85 -2.46 -9.39
CA ASN A 261 3.61 -1.60 -10.30
C ASN A 261 2.86 -1.40 -11.62
N TYR A 262 2.99 -0.26 -12.29
CA TYR A 262 2.31 -0.02 -13.58
C TYR A 262 3.10 -0.60 -14.75
N THR A 263 3.23 -1.93 -14.76
CA THR A 263 4.07 -2.69 -15.70
C THR A 263 3.32 -3.87 -16.32
N TYR A 264 3.82 -4.38 -17.44
CA TYR A 264 3.29 -5.59 -18.06
C TYR A 264 3.28 -6.80 -17.10
N LYS A 265 4.34 -6.99 -16.30
CA LYS A 265 4.44 -8.11 -15.36
C LYS A 265 3.39 -8.03 -14.26
N ALA A 266 3.19 -6.85 -13.67
CA ALA A 266 2.14 -6.64 -12.67
C ALA A 266 0.74 -6.95 -13.26
N ARG A 267 0.49 -6.52 -14.50
CA ARG A 267 -0.78 -6.76 -15.18
C ARG A 267 -1.09 -8.22 -15.47
N ASN A 268 -0.08 -9.04 -15.79
CA ASN A 268 -0.31 -10.37 -16.38
C ASN A 268 0.26 -11.54 -15.58
N THR A 269 1.35 -11.37 -14.85
CA THR A 269 2.12 -12.50 -14.32
C THR A 269 2.33 -12.46 -12.81
N ASN A 270 2.58 -11.28 -12.23
CA ASN A 270 2.89 -11.17 -10.80
C ASN A 270 1.66 -11.48 -9.93
N TYR A 271 1.91 -11.97 -8.73
CA TYR A 271 0.93 -11.92 -7.66
C TYR A 271 0.95 -10.53 -7.06
N GLU A 272 -0.10 -9.77 -7.31
CA GLU A 272 -0.24 -8.38 -6.88
C GLU A 272 -1.55 -8.24 -6.11
N LEU A 273 -1.56 -7.28 -5.19
CA LEU A 273 -2.78 -6.78 -4.58
C LEU A 273 -2.87 -5.26 -4.74
N PHE A 274 -4.09 -4.77 -4.72
CA PHE A 274 -4.37 -3.38 -4.39
C PHE A 274 -5.72 -3.25 -3.68
N THR A 275 -5.86 -2.14 -2.98
CA THR A 275 -7.11 -1.73 -2.34
C THR A 275 -7.64 -0.46 -2.99
N ILE A 276 -8.96 -0.31 -3.06
CA ILE A 276 -9.62 0.97 -3.37
C ILE A 276 -10.27 1.50 -2.10
N ILE A 277 -9.87 2.68 -1.65
CA ILE A 277 -10.38 3.33 -0.45
C ILE A 277 -10.99 4.66 -0.84
N GLU A 278 -12.26 4.89 -0.50
CA GLU A 278 -12.89 6.20 -0.69
C GLU A 278 -12.90 6.98 0.63
N ASN A 279 -11.89 7.82 0.82
CA ASN A 279 -11.68 8.62 2.02
C ASN A 279 -10.82 9.85 1.71
N LYS A 280 -11.43 11.04 1.81
CA LYS A 280 -10.74 12.29 1.51
C LYS A 280 -9.60 12.56 2.50
N THR A 281 -9.80 12.30 3.79
CA THR A 281 -8.77 12.55 4.82
C THR A 281 -7.52 11.72 4.57
N ILE A 282 -7.69 10.42 4.27
CA ILE A 282 -6.56 9.55 3.92
C ILE A 282 -5.88 10.02 2.63
N SER A 283 -6.65 10.45 1.65
CA SER A 283 -6.11 10.99 0.38
C SER A 283 -5.24 12.23 0.64
N ASP A 284 -5.72 13.18 1.45
CA ASP A 284 -4.97 14.39 1.80
C ASP A 284 -3.67 14.04 2.57
N ILE A 285 -3.72 13.09 3.51
CA ILE A 285 -2.54 12.60 4.24
C ILE A 285 -1.52 11.97 3.30
N ILE A 286 -1.96 11.10 2.37
CA ILE A 286 -1.05 10.45 1.42
C ILE A 286 -0.39 11.49 0.51
N LYS A 287 -1.15 12.47 0.00
CA LYS A 287 -0.58 13.55 -0.81
C LYS A 287 0.48 14.32 -0.05
N ARG A 288 0.23 14.62 1.23
CA ARG A 288 1.20 15.28 2.09
C ARG A 288 2.50 14.47 2.22
N PHE A 289 2.41 13.17 2.52
CA PHE A 289 3.58 12.31 2.62
C PHE A 289 4.38 12.17 1.32
N LEU A 290 3.72 12.19 0.16
CA LEU A 290 4.39 11.92 -1.12
C LEU A 290 4.83 13.19 -1.86
N ILE A 291 4.17 14.33 -1.66
CA ILE A 291 4.42 15.57 -2.40
C ILE A 291 5.21 16.59 -1.57
N GLU A 292 4.89 16.74 -0.27
CA GLU A 292 5.57 17.72 0.57
C GLU A 292 6.94 17.16 0.99
N GLU A 293 7.98 18.01 0.91
CA GLU A 293 9.27 17.75 1.55
C GLU A 293 9.16 18.22 3.01
N ASP A 294 9.59 17.39 3.96
CA ASP A 294 9.67 17.74 5.39
C ASP A 294 10.67 18.88 5.65
#